data_AF-A0A495R4C7-F1
#
_entry.id   AF-A0A495R4C7-F1
#
_cell.length_a   1.000
_cell.length_b   1.000
_cell.length_c   1.000
_cell.angle_alpha   90.00
_cell.angle_beta   90.00
_cell.angle_gamma   90.00
#
_symmetry.space_group_name_H-M   'P 1'
#
loop_
_entity.id
_entity.type
_entity.pdbx_description
1 polymer ?
#
loop_
_entity_poly.entity_id
_entity_poly.type
_entity_poly.pdbx_seq_one_letter_code
_entity_poly.pdbx_strand_id
1 'polypeptide(L)' 'MIGSIAQLGIPGGVELLVVLLIAVLLFGANKLPKLARSAGRSINEFKAGAQESKQALQESADLDDDEDVETAD' A
#
# COMPACT_ATOMS: atom_id res chain seq x y z
N MET A 1 18.60 -32.38 12.93
CA MET A 1 18.03 -31.55 14.01
C MET A 1 17.69 -30.14 13.48
N ILE A 2 16.85 -30.02 12.44
CA ILE A 2 16.39 -28.72 11.88
C ILE A 2 14.89 -28.85 11.47
N GLY A 3 14.11 -29.66 12.19
CA GLY A 3 12.86 -30.22 11.65
C GLY A 3 11.64 -30.12 12.55
N SER A 4 11.47 -29.07 13.37
CA SER A 4 10.33 -29.02 14.29
C SER A 4 9.75 -27.65 14.62
N ILE A 5 9.72 -26.70 13.65
CA ILE A 5 9.02 -25.40 13.82
C ILE A 5 7.87 -25.16 12.84
N ALA A 6 7.52 -26.14 12.00
CA ALA A 6 6.51 -26.01 10.94
C ALA A 6 5.04 -26.15 11.39
N GLN A 7 4.71 -25.94 12.66
CA GLN A 7 3.32 -26.14 13.14
C GLN A 7 2.52 -24.82 13.29
N LEU A 8 3.15 -23.68 13.02
CA LEU A 8 2.46 -22.42 12.77
C LEU A 8 2.82 -21.98 11.34
N GLY A 9 1.83 -21.78 10.48
CA GLY A 9 1.99 -21.50 9.04
C GLY A 9 2.69 -20.18 8.66
N ILE A 10 3.55 -19.66 9.52
CA ILE A 10 4.46 -18.55 9.22
C ILE A 10 5.86 -19.14 9.14
N PRO A 11 6.48 -19.19 7.96
CA PRO A 11 7.87 -19.63 7.84
C PRO A 11 8.75 -18.75 8.73
N GLY A 12 9.63 -19.36 9.50
CA GLY A 12 10.50 -18.64 10.43
C GLY A 12 11.39 -17.62 9.70
N GLY A 13 11.98 -16.67 10.44
CA GLY A 13 12.82 -15.63 9.84
C GLY A 13 13.97 -16.18 8.96
N VAL A 14 14.50 -17.36 9.30
CA VAL A 14 15.53 -18.04 8.49
C VAL A 14 14.96 -18.57 7.16
N GLU A 15 13.76 -19.16 7.16
CA GLU A 15 13.12 -19.67 5.94
C GLU A 15 12.77 -18.52 4.99
N LEU A 16 12.26 -17.41 5.52
CA LEU A 16 12.05 -16.19 4.74
C LEU A 16 13.35 -15.64 4.15
N LEU A 17 14.46 -15.69 4.90
CA LEU A 17 15.77 -15.26 4.40
C LEU A 17 16.25 -16.16 3.26
N VAL A 18 16.06 -17.47 3.36
CA VAL A 18 16.39 -18.42 2.28
C VAL A 18 15.54 -18.15 1.03
N VAL A 19 14.24 -17.94 1.17
CA VAL A 19 13.35 -17.60 0.05
C VAL A 19 13.77 -16.26 -0.58
N LEU A 20 14.08 -15.26 0.25
CA LEU A 20 14.57 -13.96 -0.21
C LEU A 20 15.90 -14.11 -0.97
N LEU A 21 16.81 -14.95 -0.49
CA LEU A 21 18.08 -15.24 -1.15
C LEU A 21 17.86 -15.87 -2.53
N ILE A 22 16.96 -16.85 -2.64
CA ILE A 22 16.61 -17.47 -3.93
C ILE A 22 16.00 -16.43 -4.86
N ALA A 23 15.07 -15.59 -4.37
CA ALA A 23 14.48 -14.51 -5.17
C ALA A 23 15.56 -13.52 -5.66
N VAL A 24 16.53 -13.17 -4.82
CA VAL A 24 17.66 -12.31 -5.19
C VAL A 24 18.55 -12.98 -6.24
N LEU A 25 18.76 -14.29 -6.21
CA LEU A 25 19.52 -14.99 -7.24
C LEU A 25 18.79 -15.03 -8.59
N LEU A 26 17.46 -15.21 -8.59
CA LEU A 26 16.66 -15.25 -9.81
C LEU A 26 16.50 -13.87 -10.46
N PHE A 27 16.16 -12.85 -9.66
CA PHE A 27 15.86 -11.52 -10.15
C PHE A 27 17.08 -10.58 -10.11
N GLY A 28 18.07 -10.86 -9.27
CA GLY A 28 19.25 -10.03 -9.04
C GLY A 28 19.06 -9.05 -7.87
N ALA A 29 20.12 -8.83 -7.09
CA ALA A 29 20.13 -7.94 -5.92
C ALA A 29 19.73 -6.48 -6.24
N ASN A 30 19.90 -6.05 -7.49
CA ASN A 30 19.55 -4.71 -7.94
C ASN A 30 18.10 -4.57 -8.40
N LYS A 31 17.43 -5.65 -8.82
CA LYS A 31 16.08 -5.56 -9.42
C LYS A 31 14.97 -5.52 -8.38
N LEU A 32 15.03 -6.36 -7.34
CA LEU A 32 14.06 -6.35 -6.25
C LEU A 32 13.92 -4.95 -5.59
N PRO A 33 14.99 -4.28 -5.16
CA PRO A 33 14.86 -2.95 -4.55
C PRO A 33 14.48 -1.87 -5.57
N LYS A 34 14.84 -2.03 -6.84
CA LYS A 34 14.42 -1.10 -7.90
C LYS A 34 12.91 -1.18 -8.16
N LEU A 35 12.36 -2.40 -8.25
CA LEU A 35 10.93 -2.66 -8.39
C LEU A 35 10.14 -2.18 -7.17
N ALA A 36 10.64 -2.46 -5.96
CA ALA A 36 10.01 -1.97 -4.73
C ALA A 36 9.97 -0.43 -4.68
N ARG A 37 11.05 0.25 -5.09
CA ARG A 37 11.09 1.71 -5.15
C ARG A 37 10.14 2.29 -6.19
N SER A 38 10.04 1.73 -7.39
CA SER A 38 9.12 2.22 -8.41
C SER A 38 7.66 1.95 -8.05
N ALA A 39 7.36 0.76 -7.51
CA ALA A 39 6.03 0.42 -7.03
C ALA A 39 5.63 1.30 -5.84
N GLY A 40 6.54 1.54 -4.90
CA GLY A 40 6.30 2.43 -3.75
C GLY A 40 5.99 3.86 -4.15
N ARG A 41 6.69 4.41 -5.16
CA ARG A 41 6.37 5.75 -5.71
C ARG A 41 4.97 5.79 -6.31
N SER A 42 4.62 4.81 -7.15
CA SER A 42 3.29 4.71 -7.75
C SER A 42 2.19 4.59 -6.70
N ILE A 43 2.38 3.77 -5.66
CA ILE A 43 1.41 3.65 -4.55
C ILE A 43 1.29 4.97 -3.78
N ASN A 44 2.40 5.69 -3.56
CA ASN A 44 2.39 6.96 -2.86
C ASN A 44 1.65 8.05 -3.65
N GLU A 45 1.93 8.18 -4.95
CA GLU A 45 1.25 9.11 -5.85
C GLU A 45 -0.24 8.76 -5.98
N PHE A 46 -0.57 7.47 -6.10
CA PHE A 46 -1.96 6.99 -6.12
C PHE A 46 -2.70 7.35 -4.82
N LYS A 47 -2.07 7.16 -3.65
CA LYS A 47 -2.66 7.51 -2.36
C LYS A 47 -2.88 9.02 -2.22
N ALA A 48 -1.93 9.84 -2.69
CA ALA A 48 -2.06 11.30 -2.67
C ALA A 48 -3.24 11.76 -3.53
N GLY A 49 -3.33 11.29 -4.78
CA GLY A 49 -4.44 11.60 -5.67
C GLY A 49 -5.79 11.09 -5.15
N ALA A 50 -5.83 9.90 -4.54
CA ALA A 50 -7.03 9.37 -3.91
C ALA A 50 -7.51 10.23 -2.72
N GLN A 51 -6.57 10.80 -1.95
CA GLN A 51 -6.91 11.69 -0.83
C GLN A 51 -7.42 13.05 -1.31
N GLU A 52 -6.80 13.62 -2.34
CA GLU A 52 -7.27 14.86 -2.98
C GLU A 52 -8.68 14.68 -3.56
N SER A 53 -8.91 13.57 -4.27
CA SER A 53 -10.25 13.24 -4.81
C SER A 53 -11.29 13.12 -3.69
N LYS A 54 -10.95 12.47 -2.57
CA LYS A 54 -11.86 12.36 -1.43
C LYS A 54 -12.16 13.74 -0.82
N GLN A 55 -11.16 14.61 -0.72
CA GLN A 55 -11.33 15.95 -0.18
C GLN A 55 -12.22 16.82 -1.07
N ALA A 56 -12.00 16.79 -2.40
CA ALA A 56 -12.84 17.52 -3.35
C ALA A 56 -14.31 17.08 -3.32
N LEU A 57 -14.56 15.77 -3.17
CA LEU A 57 -15.93 15.23 -3.02
C LEU A 57 -16.58 15.67 -1.70
N GLN A 58 -15.81 15.75 -0.61
CA GLN A 58 -16.32 16.19 0.68
C GLN A 58 -16.60 17.70 0.69
N GLU A 59 -15.72 18.52 0.12
CA GLU A 59 -15.93 19.96 -0.04
C GLU A 59 -17.16 20.25 -0.92
N SER A 60 -17.37 19.48 -1.99
CA SER A 60 -18.58 19.62 -2.83
C SER A 60 -19.85 19.24 -2.07
N ALA A 61 -19.80 18.20 -1.22
CA ALA A 61 -20.94 17.76 -0.44
C ALA A 61 -21.30 18.74 0.70
N ASP A 62 -20.31 19.38 1.31
CA ASP A 62 -20.53 20.38 2.36
C ASP A 62 -21.12 21.69 1.78
N LEU A 63 -20.88 22.00 0.49
CA LEU A 63 -21.44 23.19 -0.19
C LEU A 63 -22.92 23.04 -0.58
N ASP A 64 -23.42 21.81 -0.75
CA ASP A 64 -24.84 21.56 -1.07
C ASP A 64 -25.76 21.71 0.16
N ASP A 65 -25.24 21.62 1.39
CA ASP A 65 -26.03 21.75 2.64
C ASP A 65 -26.30 23.22 3.05
N ASP A 66 -25.58 24.21 2.50
CA ASP A 66 -25.76 25.65 2.83
C ASP A 66 -26.78 26.38 1.91
N GLU A 67 -27.17 25.81 0.77
CA GLU A 67 -28.12 26.45 -0.18
C GLU A 67 -29.62 26.21 0.17
N ASP A 68 -29.94 25.34 1.12
CA ASP A 68 -31.33 24.99 1.51
C ASP A 68 -31.91 25.86 2.65
N VAL A 69 -31.19 26.89 3.14
CA VAL A 69 -31.62 27.71 4.30
C VAL A 69 -32.09 29.13 3.93
N GLU A 70 -31.98 29.58 2.68
CA GLU A 70 -32.39 30.95 2.27
C GLU A 70 -33.62 30.97 1.32
N THR A 71 -34.70 30.27 1.65
CA THR A 71 -36.05 30.58 1.11
C THR A 71 -37.15 30.24 2.11
N ALA A 72 -37.28 31.06 3.15
CA ALA A 72 -38.49 31.12 3.96
C ALA A 72 -38.75 32.57 4.41
N ASP A 73 -39.14 33.41 3.45
CA ASP A 73 -39.87 34.67 3.69
C ASP A 73 -41.21 34.60 2.94
#